data_AF-A0A935VFM3-F1
#
_entry.id   AF-A0A935VFM3-F1
#
_cell.length_a   1.000
_cell.length_b   1.000
_cell.length_c   1.000
_cell.angle_alpha   90.00
_cell.angle_beta   90.00
_cell.angle_gamma   90.00
#
_symmetry.space_group_name_H-M   'P 1'
#
loop_
_entity.id
_entity.type
_entity.pdbx_description
1 polymer ?
#
loop_
_entity_poly.entity_id
_entity_poly.type
_entity_poly.pdbx_seq_one_letter_code
_entity_poly.pdbx_strand_id
1 'polypeptide(L)'
;MIFLCIYQMLYYQGECEDLDMNVVIDEDDTEMLHAKTGDWYTKTPWRARSNNSVGLYRNKFSKEKFEQLVGLNDGTSDIGFVITNNEDEIFNPCYEINFSFYDKIKDKSKAVFQLCNLCEINASASVDSKGNFSEETFYRQCRNAAIIGTLQAGYTEFPYLGKQTEEIVAGEALLGVSITGWMARPELFTPEILRRGAQIVLDTNAEVADVIGINHTARATTVKPSGNASVILGTPSGIHPEHSQRYFRIMQLNKESEVAKYLEVNIPNVWKNLYGQLLIQIM
;
A
#
# COMPACT_ATOMS: atom_id res chain seq x y z
N MET A 1 20.47 -10.13 -7.75
CA MET A 1 20.80 -8.80 -7.19
C MET A 1 19.71 -8.45 -6.19
N ILE A 2 20.02 -8.24 -4.90
CA ILE A 2 18.96 -8.04 -3.89
C ILE A 2 18.44 -6.60 -3.98
N PHE A 3 17.17 -6.46 -4.35
CA PHE A 3 16.47 -5.17 -4.31
C PHE A 3 15.61 -5.08 -3.05
N LEU A 4 15.84 -4.01 -2.29
CA LEU A 4 15.15 -3.75 -1.03
C LEU A 4 14.08 -2.68 -1.25
N CYS A 5 12.80 -3.02 -1.07
CA CYS A 5 11.73 -2.04 -1.07
C CYS A 5 11.18 -1.87 0.36
N ILE A 6 11.49 -0.75 0.98
CA ILE A 6 11.05 -0.42 2.35
C ILE A 6 9.72 0.33 2.27
N TYR A 7 8.71 -0.12 3.00
CA TYR A 7 7.48 0.63 3.24
C TYR A 7 7.46 1.10 4.68
N GLN A 8 7.28 2.42 4.83
CA GLN A 8 6.86 3.03 6.08
C GLN A 8 7.70 2.65 7.32
N MET A 9 8.80 3.38 7.54
CA MET A 9 9.41 3.48 8.87
C MET A 9 8.51 4.32 9.77
N LEU A 10 7.69 3.68 10.61
CA LEU A 10 7.10 4.36 11.77
C LEU A 10 8.14 4.37 12.89
N TYR A 11 8.90 5.47 12.99
CA TYR A 11 9.68 5.75 14.18
C TYR A 11 8.73 6.28 15.27
N TYR A 12 8.38 5.44 16.24
CA TYR A 12 7.71 5.89 17.45
C TYR A 12 8.68 5.74 18.63
N GLN A 13 8.97 6.86 19.31
CA GLN A 13 9.77 6.89 20.55
C GLN A 13 11.19 6.28 20.50
N GLY A 14 11.81 6.22 19.31
CA GLY A 14 13.20 5.75 19.18
C GLY A 14 13.35 4.23 19.07
N GLU A 15 12.24 3.49 19.02
CA GLU A 15 12.21 2.07 18.71
C GLU A 15 11.50 1.84 17.36
N CYS A 16 12.09 1.00 16.51
CA CYS A 16 11.46 0.53 15.27
C CYS A 16 10.61 -0.69 15.64
N GLU A 17 9.36 -0.46 16.07
CA GLU A 17 8.45 -1.50 16.56
C GLU A 17 7.95 -2.40 15.41
N ASP A 18 7.47 -1.82 14.31
CA ASP A 18 7.01 -2.54 13.12
C ASP A 18 7.60 -1.93 11.85
N LEU A 19 8.27 -2.75 11.03
CA LEU A 19 8.81 -2.38 9.73
C LEU A 19 8.32 -3.39 8.70
N ASP A 20 7.60 -2.89 7.71
CA ASP A 20 7.09 -3.72 6.61
C ASP A 20 7.97 -3.49 5.38
N MET A 21 8.74 -4.49 5.04
CA MET A 21 9.65 -4.46 3.90
C MET A 21 9.32 -5.60 2.95
N ASN A 22 9.59 -5.40 1.68
CA ASN A 22 9.58 -6.49 0.70
C ASN A 22 10.94 -6.58 0.03
N VAL A 23 11.43 -7.80 -0.09
CA VAL A 23 12.67 -8.12 -0.79
C VAL A 23 12.31 -8.88 -2.05
N VAL A 24 12.68 -8.33 -3.21
CA VAL A 24 12.55 -9.07 -4.47
C VAL A 24 13.83 -9.87 -4.68
N ILE A 25 13.68 -11.18 -4.83
CA ILE A 25 14.76 -12.15 -4.92
C ILE A 25 14.71 -12.90 -6.25
N ASP A 26 15.88 -13.34 -6.72
CA ASP A 26 16.00 -14.12 -7.95
C ASP A 26 15.48 -15.56 -7.74
N GLU A 27 14.90 -16.15 -8.77
CA GLU A 27 14.28 -17.50 -8.70
C GLU A 27 15.27 -18.66 -8.52
N ASP A 28 16.57 -18.38 -8.63
CA ASP A 28 17.70 -19.29 -8.43
C ASP A 28 18.48 -19.00 -7.13
N ASP A 29 18.11 -17.96 -6.37
CA ASP A 29 18.68 -17.67 -5.05
C ASP A 29 18.12 -18.62 -3.98
N THR A 30 18.70 -19.82 -3.94
CA THR A 30 18.31 -20.87 -2.98
C THR A 30 18.44 -20.44 -1.52
N GLU A 31 19.39 -19.57 -1.18
CA GLU A 31 19.57 -19.10 0.20
C GLU A 31 18.38 -18.23 0.63
N MET A 32 18.00 -17.27 -0.21
CA MET A 32 16.90 -16.35 0.07
C MET A 32 15.53 -17.05 -0.01
N LEU A 33 15.37 -18.01 -0.95
CA LEU A 33 14.17 -18.85 -1.04
C LEU A 33 13.94 -19.66 0.24
N HIS A 34 15.00 -20.18 0.86
CA HIS A 34 14.89 -20.98 2.07
C HIS A 34 15.08 -20.19 3.37
N ALA A 35 15.27 -18.87 3.29
CA ALA A 35 15.53 -18.01 4.45
C ALA A 35 14.39 -18.05 5.49
N LYS A 36 13.16 -18.35 5.08
CA LYS A 36 12.00 -18.45 5.96
C LYS A 36 11.33 -19.83 5.95
N THR A 37 12.13 -20.88 5.89
CA THR A 37 11.63 -22.25 5.97
C THR A 37 11.93 -22.88 7.33
N GLY A 38 11.04 -23.76 7.80
CA GLY A 38 11.19 -24.44 9.08
C GLY A 38 11.07 -23.51 10.29
N ASP A 39 11.93 -23.70 11.30
CA ASP A 39 11.87 -23.01 12.60
C ASP A 39 12.57 -21.62 12.60
N TRP A 40 12.42 -20.88 11.50
CA TRP A 40 13.09 -19.59 11.30
C TRP A 40 12.58 -18.53 12.28
N TYR A 41 11.32 -18.61 12.71
CA TYR A 41 10.70 -17.68 13.67
C TYR A 41 11.33 -17.78 15.06
N THR A 42 11.91 -18.92 15.44
CA THR A 42 12.65 -19.08 16.70
C THR A 42 14.13 -18.75 16.54
N LYS A 43 14.76 -19.24 15.46
CA LYS A 43 16.23 -19.15 15.27
C LYS A 43 16.68 -17.82 14.70
N THR A 44 15.87 -17.23 13.83
CA THR A 44 16.16 -16.00 13.08
C THR A 44 14.94 -15.07 13.08
N PRO A 45 14.40 -14.69 14.25
CA PRO A 45 13.15 -13.93 14.35
C PRO A 45 13.17 -12.57 13.64
N TRP A 46 14.36 -11.97 13.48
CA TRP A 46 14.52 -10.71 12.76
C TRP A 46 14.12 -10.80 11.28
N ARG A 47 14.05 -12.00 10.69
CA ARG A 47 13.54 -12.21 9.31
C ARG A 47 12.05 -11.89 9.19
N ALA A 48 11.30 -11.80 10.29
CA ALA A 48 9.88 -11.41 10.27
C ALA A 48 9.67 -9.95 9.83
N ARG A 49 10.72 -9.12 9.81
CA ARG A 49 10.66 -7.69 9.43
C ARG A 49 10.65 -7.43 7.92
N SER A 50 10.50 -8.48 7.11
CA SER A 50 10.36 -8.35 5.66
C SER A 50 9.62 -9.54 5.07
N ASN A 51 8.80 -9.31 4.06
CA ASN A 51 8.34 -10.37 3.16
C ASN A 51 9.39 -10.60 2.07
N ASN A 52 9.50 -11.85 1.61
CA ASN A 52 10.35 -12.19 0.47
C ASN A 52 9.46 -12.52 -0.72
N SER A 53 9.82 -12.03 -1.90
CA SER A 53 9.09 -12.30 -3.13
C SER A 53 10.01 -12.71 -4.26
N VAL A 54 9.63 -13.76 -4.96
CA VAL A 54 10.38 -14.22 -6.13
C VAL A 54 10.01 -13.35 -7.33
N GLY A 55 11.01 -12.71 -7.93
CA GLY A 55 10.90 -12.04 -9.21
C GLY A 55 10.84 -13.06 -10.35
N LEU A 56 9.72 -13.09 -11.07
CA LEU A 56 9.48 -14.01 -12.17
C LEU A 56 9.27 -13.22 -13.46
N TYR A 57 10.14 -13.43 -14.44
CA TYR A 57 10.00 -12.79 -15.74
C TYR A 57 8.88 -13.42 -16.54
N ARG A 58 7.93 -12.59 -16.98
CA ARG A 58 6.84 -13.04 -17.84
C ARG A 58 7.41 -13.79 -19.05
N ASN A 59 6.84 -14.97 -19.31
CA ASN A 59 7.23 -15.88 -20.40
C ASN A 59 8.63 -16.52 -20.30
N LYS A 60 9.35 -16.41 -19.16
CA LYS A 60 10.66 -17.06 -18.97
C LYS A 60 10.67 -18.21 -17.96
N PHE A 61 9.61 -18.41 -17.18
CA PHE A 61 9.49 -19.52 -16.24
C PHE A 61 8.46 -20.56 -16.71
N SER A 62 8.64 -21.82 -16.31
CA SER A 62 7.69 -22.88 -16.60
C SER A 62 6.64 -23.00 -15.50
N LYS A 63 5.49 -23.62 -15.81
CA LYS A 63 4.45 -23.91 -14.82
C LYS A 63 4.99 -24.80 -13.70
N GLU A 64 5.79 -25.81 -14.06
CA GLU A 64 6.39 -26.75 -13.10
C GLU A 64 7.32 -26.02 -12.12
N LYS A 65 8.13 -25.08 -12.62
CA LYS A 65 8.98 -24.23 -11.75
C LYS A 65 8.14 -23.36 -10.82
N PHE A 66 7.05 -22.77 -11.33
CA PHE A 66 6.14 -21.98 -10.49
C PHE A 66 5.48 -22.82 -9.39
N GLU A 67 4.98 -24.02 -9.73
CA GLU A 67 4.40 -24.96 -8.76
C GLU A 67 5.43 -25.40 -7.71
N GLN A 68 6.69 -25.61 -8.09
CA GLN A 68 7.78 -25.89 -7.13
C GLN A 68 7.98 -24.74 -6.14
N LEU A 69 8.00 -23.49 -6.61
CA LEU A 69 8.17 -22.33 -5.75
C LEU A 69 6.97 -22.11 -4.83
N VAL A 70 5.74 -22.27 -5.34
CA VAL A 70 4.51 -22.23 -4.53
C VAL A 70 4.54 -23.32 -3.45
N GLY A 71 5.06 -24.50 -3.78
CA GLY A 71 5.23 -25.61 -2.85
C GLY A 71 6.17 -25.32 -1.66
N LEU A 72 6.96 -24.25 -1.71
CA LEU A 72 7.77 -23.81 -0.57
C LEU A 72 6.93 -23.15 0.54
N ASN A 73 5.72 -22.69 0.23
CA ASN A 73 4.79 -22.12 1.22
C ASN A 73 4.06 -23.24 1.96
N ASP A 74 4.75 -23.83 2.93
CA ASP A 74 4.27 -24.94 3.78
C ASP A 74 3.44 -24.51 5.00
N GLY A 75 3.16 -23.20 5.13
CA GLY A 75 2.48 -22.59 6.26
C GLY A 75 3.42 -21.90 7.26
N THR A 76 4.74 -22.14 7.17
CA THR A 76 5.75 -21.38 7.92
C THR A 76 6.47 -20.36 7.05
N SER A 77 6.61 -20.63 5.76
CA SER A 77 7.17 -19.72 4.77
C SER A 77 6.11 -18.78 4.19
N ASP A 78 6.51 -17.55 3.87
CA ASP A 78 5.67 -16.46 3.36
C ASP A 78 6.22 -15.85 2.05
N ILE A 79 6.60 -16.73 1.10
CA ILE A 79 7.12 -16.30 -0.20
C ILE A 79 5.99 -15.77 -1.08
N GLY A 80 6.12 -14.50 -1.49
CA GLY A 80 5.30 -13.89 -2.52
C GLY A 80 5.89 -14.06 -3.93
N PHE A 81 5.14 -13.59 -4.93
CA PHE A 81 5.52 -13.70 -6.33
C PHE A 81 5.28 -12.39 -7.05
N VAL A 82 6.28 -11.93 -7.80
CA VAL A 82 6.21 -10.75 -8.64
C VAL A 82 6.38 -11.17 -10.08
N ILE A 83 5.33 -11.03 -10.89
CA ILE A 83 5.44 -11.29 -12.33
C ILE A 83 5.77 -9.97 -13.04
N THR A 84 7.02 -9.84 -13.46
CA THR A 84 7.56 -8.61 -14.04
C THR A 84 7.80 -8.72 -15.55
N ASN A 85 7.78 -7.59 -16.25
CA ASN A 85 8.19 -7.48 -17.65
C ASN A 85 9.65 -7.00 -17.82
N ASN A 86 10.28 -6.46 -16.78
CA ASN A 86 11.62 -5.86 -16.83
C ASN A 86 12.38 -6.09 -15.51
N GLU A 87 13.68 -6.36 -15.58
CA GLU A 87 14.56 -6.64 -14.43
C GLU A 87 14.64 -5.48 -13.43
N ASP A 88 14.36 -4.28 -13.91
CA ASP A 88 14.41 -3.04 -13.15
C ASP A 88 13.08 -2.68 -12.47
N GLU A 89 12.02 -3.49 -12.64
CA GLU A 89 10.74 -3.30 -11.96
C GLU A 89 10.80 -3.84 -10.53
N ILE A 90 10.55 -2.95 -9.58
CA ILE A 90 10.40 -3.32 -8.17
C ILE A 90 9.01 -2.90 -7.69
N PHE A 91 8.56 -3.52 -6.60
CA PHE A 91 7.22 -3.31 -6.07
C PHE A 91 7.28 -3.01 -4.58
N ASN A 92 6.39 -2.12 -4.13
CA ASN A 92 6.19 -1.93 -2.71
C ASN A 92 5.62 -3.21 -2.05
N PRO A 93 5.64 -3.32 -0.72
CA PRO A 93 5.27 -4.55 -0.02
C PRO A 93 3.83 -5.01 -0.19
N CYS A 94 2.93 -4.11 -0.59
CA CYS A 94 1.54 -4.44 -0.89
C CYS A 94 1.28 -4.67 -2.40
N TYR A 95 2.32 -4.58 -3.23
CA TYR A 95 2.33 -4.84 -4.69
C TYR A 95 1.41 -3.95 -5.54
N GLU A 96 0.85 -2.88 -4.99
CA GLU A 96 0.00 -1.95 -5.73
C GLU A 96 0.81 -0.85 -6.45
N ILE A 97 2.05 -0.60 -6.00
CA ILE A 97 2.96 0.37 -6.62
C ILE A 97 4.12 -0.36 -7.27
N ASN A 98 4.27 -0.14 -8.57
CA ASN A 98 5.44 -0.54 -9.33
C ASN A 98 6.35 0.68 -9.55
N PHE A 99 7.63 0.49 -9.28
CA PHE A 99 8.69 1.46 -9.54
C PHE A 99 9.63 0.92 -10.62
N SER A 100 10.03 1.77 -11.56
CA SER A 100 10.96 1.42 -12.63
C SER A 100 11.88 2.62 -12.89
N PHE A 101 12.92 2.72 -12.06
CA PHE A 101 13.85 3.86 -12.06
C PHE A 101 15.33 3.44 -11.97
N TYR A 102 15.63 2.14 -11.96
CA TYR A 102 17.00 1.65 -11.76
C TYR A 102 17.94 2.09 -12.89
N ASP A 103 17.44 2.15 -14.13
CA ASP A 103 18.13 2.67 -15.30
C ASP A 103 18.48 4.17 -15.19
N LYS A 104 17.70 4.93 -14.40
CA LYS A 104 17.92 6.36 -14.13
C LYS A 104 18.96 6.61 -13.03
N ILE A 105 19.41 5.57 -12.31
CA ILE A 105 20.41 5.70 -11.25
C ILE A 105 21.80 5.94 -11.85
N LYS A 106 22.34 7.14 -11.66
CA LYS A 106 23.67 7.56 -12.15
C LYS A 106 24.82 6.89 -11.38
N ASP A 107 24.73 6.89 -10.05
CA ASP A 107 25.71 6.27 -9.16
C ASP A 107 25.04 5.12 -8.41
N LYS A 108 25.26 3.90 -8.91
CA LYS A 108 24.70 2.66 -8.36
C LYS A 108 25.37 2.20 -7.06
N SER A 109 26.43 2.89 -6.60
CA SER A 109 27.04 2.63 -5.29
C SER A 109 26.28 3.28 -4.13
N LYS A 110 25.28 4.11 -4.43
CA LYS A 110 24.45 4.81 -3.44
C LYS A 110 23.07 4.19 -3.34
N ALA A 111 22.51 4.22 -2.14
CA ALA A 111 21.09 3.95 -1.93
C ALA A 111 20.26 5.06 -2.59
N VAL A 112 19.24 4.66 -3.34
CA VAL A 112 18.33 5.56 -4.04
C VAL A 112 16.91 5.07 -3.80
N PHE A 113 16.01 6.02 -3.53
CA PHE A 113 14.63 5.74 -3.20
C PHE A 113 13.70 6.30 -4.26
N GLN A 114 12.53 5.68 -4.40
CA GLN A 114 11.39 6.24 -5.10
C GLN A 114 10.18 6.17 -4.17
N LEU A 115 9.26 7.11 -4.34
CA LEU A 115 8.10 7.34 -3.48
C LEU A 115 6.85 7.45 -4.33
N CYS A 116 5.70 7.20 -3.72
CA CYS A 116 4.39 7.39 -4.34
C CYS A 116 3.50 8.21 -3.41
N ASN A 117 2.72 9.12 -3.99
CA ASN A 117 1.80 10.00 -3.26
C ASN A 117 0.39 9.42 -3.25
N LEU A 118 0.11 8.60 -2.24
CA LEU A 118 -1.17 7.89 -2.10
C LEU A 118 -2.28 8.81 -1.59
N CYS A 119 -3.43 8.75 -2.25
CA CYS A 119 -4.67 9.39 -1.82
C CYS A 119 -5.84 8.42 -2.04
N GLU A 120 -6.82 8.40 -1.14
CA GLU A 120 -7.92 7.42 -1.17
C GLU A 120 -9.27 8.09 -1.40
N ILE A 121 -10.01 7.59 -2.39
CA ILE A 121 -11.41 7.90 -2.62
C ILE A 121 -12.26 6.94 -1.78
N ASN A 122 -13.16 7.48 -0.97
CA ASN A 122 -14.16 6.69 -0.26
C ASN A 122 -15.34 6.36 -1.19
N ALA A 123 -15.37 5.12 -1.68
CA ALA A 123 -16.44 4.64 -2.55
C ALA A 123 -17.83 4.73 -1.88
N SER A 124 -17.95 4.41 -0.58
CA SER A 124 -19.24 4.49 0.12
C SER A 124 -19.86 5.90 0.05
N ALA A 125 -19.01 6.93 -0.01
CA ALA A 125 -19.41 8.33 -0.10
C ALA A 125 -19.65 8.82 -1.54
N SER A 126 -19.47 7.98 -2.57
CA SER A 126 -19.75 8.30 -3.98
C SER A 126 -21.25 8.25 -4.29
N VAL A 127 -22.04 9.04 -3.57
CA VAL A 127 -23.51 9.03 -3.64
C VAL A 127 -24.12 10.40 -3.97
N ASP A 128 -25.37 10.37 -4.45
CA ASP A 128 -26.25 11.54 -4.54
C ASP A 128 -26.86 11.91 -3.18
N SER A 129 -27.70 12.94 -3.14
CA SER A 129 -28.40 13.37 -1.92
C SER A 129 -29.41 12.35 -1.37
N LYS A 130 -29.73 11.30 -2.13
CA LYS A 130 -30.65 10.21 -1.75
C LYS A 130 -29.90 8.94 -1.35
N GLY A 131 -28.57 8.93 -1.41
CA GLY A 131 -27.75 7.77 -1.06
C GLY A 131 -27.55 6.76 -2.19
N ASN A 132 -28.00 7.06 -3.42
CA ASN A 132 -27.73 6.21 -4.59
C ASN A 132 -26.35 6.55 -5.16
N PHE A 133 -25.70 5.59 -5.82
CA PHE A 133 -24.44 5.84 -6.50
C PHE A 133 -24.54 7.02 -7.49
N SER A 134 -23.51 7.89 -7.48
CA SER A 134 -23.43 9.07 -8.35
C SER A 134 -22.05 9.19 -8.99
N GLU A 135 -22.01 9.07 -10.32
CA GLU A 135 -20.82 9.32 -11.12
C GLU A 135 -20.28 10.73 -10.92
N GLU A 136 -21.17 11.74 -10.81
CA GLU A 136 -20.76 13.13 -10.58
C GLU A 136 -19.99 13.29 -9.26
N THR A 137 -20.50 12.68 -8.18
CA THR A 137 -19.81 12.70 -6.88
C THR A 137 -18.48 11.96 -6.98
N PHE A 138 -18.44 10.80 -7.63
CA PHE A 138 -17.20 10.05 -7.84
C PHE A 138 -16.16 10.86 -8.63
N TYR A 139 -16.54 11.49 -9.74
CA TYR A 139 -15.66 12.32 -10.56
C TYR A 139 -15.14 13.55 -9.81
N ARG A 140 -15.97 14.17 -8.96
CA ARG A 140 -15.51 15.23 -8.05
C ARG A 140 -14.47 14.71 -7.06
N GLN A 141 -14.65 13.50 -6.52
CA GLN A 141 -13.66 12.86 -5.64
C GLN A 141 -12.36 12.55 -6.39
N CYS A 142 -12.42 12.08 -7.65
CA CYS A 142 -11.24 11.90 -8.50
C CYS A 142 -10.44 13.20 -8.65
N ARG A 143 -11.11 14.31 -8.97
CA ARG A 143 -10.46 15.64 -9.06
C ARG A 143 -9.83 16.04 -7.73
N ASN A 144 -10.56 15.92 -6.62
CA ASN A 144 -10.04 16.31 -5.31
C ASN A 144 -8.82 15.47 -4.88
N ALA A 145 -8.87 14.15 -5.10
CA ALA A 145 -7.75 13.27 -4.80
C ALA A 145 -6.51 13.59 -5.65
N ALA A 146 -6.71 13.91 -6.93
CA ALA A 146 -5.64 14.32 -7.83
C ALA A 146 -4.99 15.65 -7.41
N ILE A 147 -5.79 16.63 -6.95
CA ILE A 147 -5.26 17.90 -6.41
C ILE A 147 -4.33 17.61 -5.22
N ILE A 148 -4.81 16.83 -4.24
CA ILE A 148 -4.03 16.51 -3.03
C ILE A 148 -2.76 15.73 -3.41
N GLY A 149 -2.89 14.69 -4.24
CA GLY A 149 -1.75 13.88 -4.69
C GLY A 149 -0.71 14.69 -5.45
N THR A 150 -1.13 15.67 -6.25
CA THR A 150 -0.22 16.56 -6.99
C THR A 150 0.51 17.52 -6.07
N LEU A 151 -0.17 18.08 -5.07
CA LEU A 151 0.48 18.89 -4.04
C LEU A 151 1.51 18.09 -3.24
N GLN A 152 1.19 16.84 -2.89
CA GLN A 152 2.13 15.94 -2.21
C GLN A 152 3.37 15.63 -3.08
N ALA A 153 3.18 15.44 -4.39
CA ALA A 153 4.27 15.21 -5.34
C ALA A 153 5.23 16.39 -5.48
N GLY A 154 4.86 17.59 -5.02
CA GLY A 154 5.75 18.75 -4.97
C GLY A 154 6.82 18.68 -3.87
N TYR A 155 6.64 17.83 -2.85
CA TYR A 155 7.64 17.65 -1.80
C TYR A 155 8.78 16.76 -2.27
N THR A 156 9.85 17.37 -2.79
CA THR A 156 10.96 16.68 -3.45
C THR A 156 12.33 16.99 -2.85
N GLU A 157 12.39 17.77 -1.78
CA GLU A 157 13.63 18.07 -1.05
C GLU A 157 13.80 17.09 0.12
N PHE A 158 14.85 16.28 0.07
CA PHE A 158 15.14 15.21 1.01
C PHE A 158 16.60 15.27 1.48
N PRO A 159 16.92 16.11 2.48
CA PRO A 159 18.31 16.32 2.92
C PRO A 159 19.07 15.04 3.27
N TYR A 160 18.37 14.00 3.74
CA TYR A 160 18.95 12.71 4.12
C TYR A 160 18.97 11.65 3.00
N LEU A 161 18.10 11.75 1.99
CA LEU A 161 18.00 10.73 0.92
C LEU A 161 18.87 11.05 -0.31
N GLY A 162 19.40 12.27 -0.35
CA GLY A 162 20.40 12.70 -1.32
C GLY A 162 19.81 13.02 -2.70
N LYS A 163 20.61 13.75 -3.48
CA LYS A 163 20.19 14.37 -4.73
C LYS A 163 19.65 13.41 -5.79
N GLN A 164 20.18 12.19 -5.89
CA GLN A 164 19.69 11.21 -6.86
C GLN A 164 18.25 10.78 -6.57
N THR A 165 17.89 10.62 -5.30
CA THR A 165 16.51 10.34 -4.87
C THR A 165 15.62 11.52 -5.22
N GLU A 166 16.04 12.74 -4.90
CA GLU A 166 15.29 13.97 -5.24
C GLU A 166 15.04 14.09 -6.75
N GLU A 167 16.05 13.85 -7.58
CA GLU A 167 15.94 13.86 -9.05
C GLU A 167 14.95 12.82 -9.58
N ILE A 168 14.93 11.60 -9.01
CA ILE A 168 14.03 10.52 -9.41
C ILE A 168 12.59 10.80 -8.96
N VAL A 169 12.39 11.22 -7.72
CA VAL A 169 11.06 11.55 -7.18
C VAL A 169 10.47 12.75 -7.91
N ALA A 170 11.24 13.82 -8.10
CA ALA A 170 10.80 15.00 -8.85
C ALA A 170 10.58 14.69 -10.34
N GLY A 171 11.38 13.79 -10.91
CA GLY A 171 11.29 13.39 -12.31
C GLY A 171 10.01 12.62 -12.63
N GLU A 172 9.58 11.72 -11.75
CA GLU A 172 8.38 10.90 -11.99
C GLU A 172 7.10 11.47 -11.36
N ALA A 173 7.22 12.29 -10.30
CA ALA A 173 6.12 12.95 -9.61
C ALA A 173 4.92 12.01 -9.37
N LEU A 174 5.20 10.77 -8.92
CA LEU A 174 4.22 9.68 -8.90
C LEU A 174 3.02 9.97 -8.00
N LEU A 175 1.82 9.73 -8.52
CA LEU A 175 0.57 9.75 -7.79
C LEU A 175 0.05 8.32 -7.61
N GLY A 176 -0.68 8.11 -6.53
CA GLY A 176 -1.37 6.86 -6.25
C GLY A 176 -2.79 7.14 -5.79
N VAL A 177 -3.63 7.67 -6.68
CA VAL A 177 -5.06 7.83 -6.42
C VAL A 177 -5.70 6.44 -6.42
N SER A 178 -6.11 6.00 -5.24
CA SER A 178 -6.75 4.72 -4.97
C SER A 178 -8.22 4.92 -4.61
N ILE A 179 -8.98 3.84 -4.66
CA ILE A 179 -10.35 3.76 -4.19
C ILE A 179 -10.38 2.70 -3.09
N THR A 180 -10.98 3.04 -1.95
CA THR A 180 -11.30 2.10 -0.89
C THR A 180 -12.81 1.93 -0.78
N GLY A 181 -13.25 0.71 -0.49
CA GLY A 181 -14.68 0.41 -0.35
C GLY A 181 -15.34 -0.04 -1.64
N TRP A 182 -14.59 -0.63 -2.58
CA TRP A 182 -15.14 -1.04 -3.88
C TRP A 182 -16.41 -1.89 -3.75
N MET A 183 -16.41 -2.82 -2.79
CA MET A 183 -17.55 -3.73 -2.57
C MET A 183 -18.78 -3.03 -1.99
N ALA A 184 -18.67 -1.80 -1.47
CA ALA A 184 -19.81 -0.98 -1.08
C ALA A 184 -20.46 -0.25 -2.27
N ARG A 185 -19.74 -0.10 -3.39
CA ARG A 185 -20.23 0.47 -4.65
C ARG A 185 -19.79 -0.37 -5.86
N PRO A 186 -20.39 -1.54 -6.07
CA PRO A 186 -20.05 -2.40 -7.20
C PRO A 186 -20.32 -1.73 -8.56
N GLU A 187 -21.10 -0.64 -8.61
CA GLU A 187 -21.29 0.20 -9.79
C GLU A 187 -19.96 0.76 -10.32
N LEU A 188 -18.95 0.94 -9.46
CA LEU A 188 -17.61 1.36 -9.85
C LEU A 188 -16.86 0.30 -10.67
N PHE A 189 -17.29 -0.97 -10.68
CA PHE A 189 -16.75 -1.99 -11.60
C PHE A 189 -17.25 -1.81 -13.05
N THR A 190 -17.60 -0.59 -13.44
CA THR A 190 -17.96 -0.20 -14.80
C THR A 190 -16.74 0.42 -15.49
N PRO A 191 -16.19 -0.20 -16.55
CA PRO A 191 -14.96 0.29 -17.20
C PRO A 191 -15.04 1.73 -17.69
N GLU A 192 -16.18 2.17 -18.19
CA GLU A 192 -16.40 3.52 -18.73
C GLU A 192 -16.28 4.56 -17.60
N ILE A 193 -16.86 4.27 -16.43
CA ILE A 193 -16.78 5.14 -15.25
C ILE A 193 -15.33 5.26 -14.79
N LEU A 194 -14.61 4.14 -14.69
CA LEU A 194 -13.22 4.12 -14.24
C LEU A 194 -12.28 4.82 -15.21
N ARG A 195 -12.43 4.60 -16.53
CA ARG A 195 -11.65 5.31 -17.56
C ARG A 195 -11.87 6.81 -17.47
N ARG A 196 -13.12 7.25 -17.30
CA ARG A 196 -13.43 8.66 -17.13
C ARG A 196 -12.84 9.24 -15.85
N GLY A 197 -12.94 8.52 -14.73
CA GLY A 197 -12.32 8.92 -13.46
C GLY A 197 -10.80 9.05 -13.56
N ALA A 198 -10.12 8.06 -14.17
CA ALA A 198 -8.68 8.10 -14.40
C ALA A 198 -8.26 9.27 -15.30
N GLN A 199 -9.03 9.56 -16.37
CA GLN A 199 -8.77 10.72 -17.21
C GLN A 199 -8.88 12.04 -16.42
N ILE A 200 -9.89 12.17 -15.56
CA ILE A 200 -10.04 13.35 -14.68
C ILE A 200 -8.85 13.51 -13.74
N VAL A 201 -8.30 12.41 -13.21
CA VAL A 201 -7.09 12.44 -12.38
C VAL A 201 -5.91 12.96 -13.18
N LEU A 202 -5.69 12.47 -14.41
CA LEU A 202 -4.60 12.92 -15.28
C LEU A 202 -4.74 14.41 -15.66
N ASP A 203 -5.94 14.82 -16.10
CA ASP A 203 -6.22 16.21 -16.49
C ASP A 203 -6.01 17.17 -15.32
N THR A 204 -6.47 16.77 -14.13
CA THR A 204 -6.32 17.57 -12.91
C THR A 204 -4.86 17.62 -12.44
N ASN A 205 -4.11 16.53 -12.55
CA ASN A 205 -2.69 16.53 -12.24
C ASN A 205 -1.94 17.51 -13.17
N ALA A 206 -2.18 17.46 -14.48
CA ALA A 206 -1.55 18.38 -15.42
C ALA A 206 -1.86 19.85 -15.07
N GLU A 207 -3.13 20.17 -14.82
CA GLU A 207 -3.58 21.51 -14.41
C GLU A 207 -2.85 22.00 -13.15
N VAL A 208 -2.82 21.18 -12.09
CA VAL A 208 -2.22 21.58 -10.81
C VAL A 208 -0.69 21.60 -10.87
N ALA A 209 -0.08 20.64 -11.58
CA ALA A 209 1.37 20.53 -11.75
C ALA A 209 1.93 21.74 -12.50
N ASP A 210 1.24 22.20 -13.56
CA ASP A 210 1.60 23.42 -14.29
C ASP A 210 1.54 24.66 -13.39
N VAL A 211 0.54 24.73 -12.51
CA VAL A 211 0.38 25.86 -11.57
C VAL A 211 1.49 25.90 -10.53
N ILE A 212 1.90 24.75 -9.98
CA ILE A 212 2.93 24.68 -8.93
C ILE A 212 4.35 24.47 -9.46
N GLY A 213 4.50 24.28 -10.77
CA GLY A 213 5.79 24.19 -11.45
C GLY A 213 6.54 22.86 -11.25
N ILE A 214 5.83 21.74 -11.19
CA ILE A 214 6.44 20.39 -11.12
C ILE A 214 6.17 19.59 -12.39
N ASN A 215 6.86 18.46 -12.55
CA ASN A 215 6.59 17.54 -13.67
C ASN A 215 5.19 16.94 -13.55
N HIS A 216 4.58 16.65 -14.71
CA HIS A 216 3.36 15.84 -14.76
C HIS A 216 3.66 14.43 -14.28
N THR A 217 2.68 13.82 -13.63
CA THR A 217 2.84 12.50 -13.04
C THR A 217 3.08 11.42 -14.10
N ALA A 218 4.07 10.56 -13.89
CA ALA A 218 4.31 9.43 -14.79
C ALA A 218 3.24 8.34 -14.65
N ARG A 219 2.64 8.20 -13.46
CA ARG A 219 1.56 7.25 -13.15
C ARG A 219 0.67 7.83 -12.05
N ALA A 220 -0.64 7.71 -12.20
CA ALA A 220 -1.58 8.50 -11.40
C ALA A 220 -2.49 7.71 -10.46
N THR A 221 -2.84 6.46 -10.81
CA THR A 221 -3.89 5.68 -10.13
C THR A 221 -3.36 4.32 -9.69
N THR A 222 -3.90 3.79 -8.60
CA THR A 222 -3.58 2.45 -8.08
C THR A 222 -4.79 1.83 -7.37
N VAL A 223 -4.65 0.61 -6.84
CA VAL A 223 -5.63 -0.06 -5.98
C VAL A 223 -4.93 -0.54 -4.73
N LYS A 224 -4.99 0.28 -3.67
CA LYS A 224 -4.35 -0.02 -2.40
C LYS A 224 -5.28 -0.81 -1.47
N PRO A 225 -4.77 -1.82 -0.74
CA PRO A 225 -5.49 -2.40 0.40
C PRO A 225 -5.45 -1.43 1.60
N SER A 226 -6.54 -0.70 1.84
CA SER A 226 -6.57 0.46 2.76
C SER A 226 -7.09 0.14 4.17
N GLY A 227 -6.40 -0.72 4.92
CA GLY A 227 -6.93 -1.29 6.18
C GLY A 227 -7.30 -0.32 7.31
N ASN A 228 -6.53 0.77 7.49
CA ASN A 228 -6.81 1.77 8.54
C ASN A 228 -7.72 2.89 8.05
N ALA A 229 -7.52 3.36 6.82
CA ALA A 229 -8.37 4.38 6.22
C ALA A 229 -9.82 3.90 6.14
N SER A 230 -10.04 2.63 5.79
CA SER A 230 -11.38 2.07 5.67
C SER A 230 -12.15 2.06 7.00
N VAL A 231 -11.47 1.96 8.16
CA VAL A 231 -12.09 2.09 9.49
C VAL A 231 -12.61 3.50 9.72
N ILE A 232 -11.77 4.49 9.46
CA ILE A 232 -12.11 5.91 9.64
C ILE A 232 -13.27 6.29 8.71
N LEU A 233 -13.26 5.74 7.50
CA LEU A 233 -14.23 6.01 6.46
C LEU A 233 -15.51 5.15 6.55
N GLY A 234 -15.55 4.16 7.45
CA GLY A 234 -16.68 3.25 7.63
C GLY A 234 -17.02 2.46 6.37
N THR A 235 -16.01 1.87 5.71
CA THR A 235 -16.15 1.21 4.41
C THR A 235 -15.25 -0.03 4.31
N PRO A 236 -15.49 -0.97 3.37
CA PRO A 236 -14.59 -2.10 3.14
C PRO A 236 -13.17 -1.66 2.74
N SER A 237 -12.18 -2.49 3.06
CA SER A 237 -10.76 -2.17 2.83
C SER A 237 -10.32 -2.40 1.38
N GLY A 238 -9.97 -1.32 0.68
CA GLY A 238 -9.56 -1.39 -0.72
C GLY A 238 -10.64 -2.07 -1.56
N ILE A 239 -10.22 -3.05 -2.38
CA ILE A 239 -11.10 -3.87 -3.22
C ILE A 239 -11.80 -5.02 -2.49
N HIS A 240 -11.41 -5.32 -1.25
CA HIS A 240 -11.87 -6.52 -0.55
C HIS A 240 -13.32 -6.37 -0.04
N PRO A 241 -14.08 -7.48 0.03
CA PRO A 241 -15.34 -7.49 0.76
C PRO A 241 -15.10 -7.37 2.27
N GLU A 242 -16.16 -7.02 3.01
CA GLU A 242 -16.16 -7.16 4.46
C GLU A 242 -15.94 -8.61 4.86
N HIS A 243 -15.29 -8.83 6.01
CA HIS A 243 -15.03 -10.17 6.52
C HIS A 243 -16.33 -10.98 6.72
N SER A 244 -17.38 -10.32 7.20
CA SER A 244 -18.72 -10.87 7.35
C SER A 244 -19.75 -9.74 7.47
N GLN A 245 -21.04 -10.08 7.50
CA GLN A 245 -22.10 -9.12 7.77
C GLN A 245 -21.99 -8.46 9.15
N ARG A 246 -21.38 -9.15 10.14
CA ARG A 246 -21.16 -8.67 11.51
C ARG A 246 -19.93 -9.33 12.07
N TYR A 247 -18.93 -8.54 12.45
CA TYR A 247 -17.70 -9.06 13.05
C TYR A 247 -17.19 -8.16 14.17
N PHE A 248 -16.37 -8.74 15.03
CA PHE A 248 -15.64 -7.98 16.05
C PHE A 248 -14.28 -7.59 15.48
N ARG A 249 -13.94 -6.30 15.63
CA ARG A 249 -12.58 -5.82 15.42
C ARG A 249 -11.93 -5.61 16.77
N ILE A 250 -10.81 -6.30 16.98
CA ILE A 250 -10.01 -6.15 18.19
C ILE A 250 -9.03 -4.99 17.95
N MET A 251 -9.00 -4.04 18.87
CA MET A 251 -8.01 -2.96 18.87
C MET A 251 -7.20 -3.01 20.16
N GLN A 252 -5.89 -2.88 20.01
CA GLN A 252 -4.99 -2.75 21.15
C GLN A 252 -4.93 -1.28 21.55
N LEU A 253 -5.05 -0.99 22.85
CA LEU A 253 -5.00 0.36 23.38
C LEU A 253 -4.03 0.39 24.56
N ASN A 254 -3.24 1.46 24.65
CA ASN A 254 -2.50 1.74 25.87
C ASN A 254 -3.50 2.02 26.99
N LYS A 255 -3.46 1.21 28.06
CA LYS A 255 -4.35 1.32 29.23
C LYS A 255 -4.25 2.69 29.92
N GLU A 256 -3.10 3.34 29.82
CA GLU A 256 -2.87 4.66 30.39
C GLU A 256 -3.45 5.81 29.55
N SER A 257 -3.90 5.52 28.32
CA SER A 257 -4.52 6.54 27.46
C SER A 257 -5.88 6.99 28.01
N GLU A 258 -6.19 8.27 27.85
CA GLU A 258 -7.48 8.83 28.27
C GLU A 258 -8.66 8.16 27.55
N VAL A 259 -8.45 7.69 26.31
CA VAL A 259 -9.45 6.93 25.56
C VAL A 259 -9.73 5.58 26.24
N ALA A 260 -8.69 4.85 26.64
CA ALA A 260 -8.86 3.57 27.34
C ALA A 260 -9.61 3.75 28.68
N LYS A 261 -9.20 4.73 29.49
CA LYS A 261 -9.86 5.06 30.77
C LYS A 261 -11.33 5.45 30.56
N TYR A 262 -11.62 6.26 29.54
CA TYR A 262 -12.99 6.65 29.21
C TYR A 262 -13.84 5.43 28.83
N LEU A 263 -13.33 4.54 27.98
CA LEU A 263 -14.04 3.34 27.53
C LEU A 263 -14.29 2.35 28.67
N GLU A 264 -13.33 2.18 29.57
CA GLU A 264 -13.46 1.32 30.75
C GLU A 264 -14.61 1.78 31.67
N VAL A 265 -14.78 3.09 31.86
CA VAL A 265 -15.87 3.65 32.68
C VAL A 265 -17.22 3.63 31.97
N ASN A 266 -17.26 4.02 30.68
CA ASN A 266 -18.51 4.30 29.98
C ASN A 266 -19.05 3.13 29.16
N ILE A 267 -18.18 2.22 28.73
CA ILE A 267 -18.56 1.05 27.91
C ILE A 267 -17.88 -0.23 28.43
N PRO A 268 -18.07 -0.60 29.71
CA PRO A 268 -17.34 -1.71 30.32
C PRO A 268 -17.58 -3.06 29.64
N ASN A 269 -18.72 -3.23 28.95
CA ASN A 269 -19.08 -4.49 28.29
C ASN A 269 -18.23 -4.83 27.06
N VAL A 270 -17.61 -3.82 26.42
CA VAL A 270 -16.70 -4.01 25.27
C VAL A 270 -15.23 -4.07 25.69
N TRP A 271 -14.95 -3.73 26.95
CA TRP A 271 -13.64 -3.81 27.57
C TRP A 271 -13.47 -5.18 28.25
N LYS A 272 -12.97 -6.17 27.51
CA LYS A 272 -12.55 -7.44 28.12
C LYS A 272 -11.06 -7.38 28.40
N ASN A 273 -10.70 -7.49 29.68
CA ASN A 273 -9.32 -7.49 30.18
C ASN A 273 -8.53 -8.78 29.79
N LEU A 274 -8.70 -9.31 28.58
CA LEU A 274 -7.76 -10.23 27.97
C LEU A 274 -6.62 -9.38 27.40
N TYR A 275 -5.56 -9.19 28.19
CA TYR A 275 -4.31 -8.54 27.78
C TYR A 275 -4.40 -7.05 27.36
N GLY A 276 -5.44 -6.31 27.76
CA GLY A 276 -5.57 -4.87 27.43
C GLY A 276 -6.08 -4.58 26.02
N GLN A 277 -6.94 -5.44 25.50
CA GLN A 277 -7.51 -5.30 24.16
C GLN A 277 -9.00 -4.90 24.23
N LEU A 278 -9.42 -3.97 23.38
CA LEU A 278 -10.80 -3.55 23.22
C LEU A 278 -11.46 -4.35 22.08
N LEU A 279 -12.68 -4.83 22.31
CA LEU A 279 -13.51 -5.47 21.28
C LEU A 279 -14.54 -4.48 20.78
N ILE A 280 -14.37 -3.91 19.58
CA ILE A 280 -15.44 -3.12 18.96
C ILE A 280 -16.22 -4.01 18.00
N GLN A 281 -17.53 -4.10 18.20
CA GLN A 281 -18.42 -4.68 17.21
C GLN A 281 -18.62 -3.67 16.09
N ILE A 282 -18.23 -4.03 14.87
CA ILE A 282 -18.59 -3.26 13.67
C ILE A 282 -19.88 -3.89 13.15
N MET A 283 -20.93 -3.07 13.06
CA MET A 283 -22.25 -3.45 12.53
C MET A 283 -22.32 -3.28 11.03
#